data_AF-A0A1D8G7U0-F1
#
_entry.id   AF-A0A1D8G7U0-F1
#
_cell.length_a   1.000
_cell.length_b   1.000
_cell.length_c   1.000
_cell.angle_alpha   90.00
_cell.angle_beta   90.00
_cell.angle_gamma   90.00
#
_symmetry.space_group_name_H-M   'P 1'
#
loop_
_entity.id
_entity.type
_entity.pdbx_description
1 polymer ?
#
loop_
_entity_poly.entity_id
_entity_poly.type
_entity_poly.pdbx_seq_one_letter_code
_entity_poly.pdbx_strand_id
1 'polypeptide(L)'
;MADIAATLRAGLEARGWKVPALETAPLSARFTVTDPATGQECEVDILKEIFWRPVTQSPYGPVLAEEDVIGTKVRALADPGAPRDLIDVFAASRRWPNAELEESGRRHARGRFEHEDLQANLTGAEWTDDEAFAAYGLDDTTITALRVWALEWADDLATRLLEEPDDPDIG
;
A
#
# COMPACT_ATOMS: atom_id res chain seq x y z
N MET A 1 5.42 11.76 16.40
CA MET A 1 5.32 10.31 16.12
C MET A 1 5.71 9.49 17.34
N ALA A 2 6.87 9.74 17.96
CA ALA A 2 7.29 9.09 19.21
C ALA A 2 6.20 9.05 20.30
N ASP A 3 5.51 10.17 20.57
CA ASP A 3 4.45 10.21 21.60
C ASP A 3 3.26 9.32 21.28
N ILE A 4 2.86 9.24 20.00
CA ILE A 4 1.75 8.37 19.54
C ILE A 4 2.13 6.91 19.76
N ALA A 5 3.33 6.53 19.32
CA ALA A 5 3.80 5.16 19.45
C ALA A 5 4.04 4.75 20.92
N ALA A 6 4.54 5.66 21.76
CA ALA A 6 4.67 5.44 23.19
C ALA A 6 3.30 5.25 23.87
N THR A 7 2.29 6.03 23.47
CA THR A 7 0.92 5.90 23.98
C THR A 7 0.31 4.55 23.62
N LEU A 8 0.48 4.10 22.36
CA LEU A 8 -0.01 2.80 21.92
C LEU A 8 0.69 1.65 22.64
N ARG A 9 2.02 1.74 22.78
CA ARG A 9 2.82 0.77 23.55
C ARG A 9 2.31 0.66 24.99
N ALA A 10 2.17 1.78 25.70
CA ALA A 10 1.69 1.76 27.08
C ALA A 10 0.28 1.14 27.20
N GLY A 11 -0.60 1.43 26.23
CA GLY A 11 -1.94 0.85 26.18
C GLY A 11 -1.96 -0.67 25.95
N LEU A 12 -1.02 -1.18 25.14
CA LEU A 12 -0.84 -2.61 24.88
C LEU A 12 -0.19 -3.33 26.08
N GLU A 13 0.85 -2.75 26.67
CA GLU A 13 1.50 -3.28 27.87
C GLU A 13 0.54 -3.35 29.06
N ALA A 14 -0.31 -2.34 29.24
CA ALA A 14 -1.36 -2.34 30.27
C ALA A 14 -2.41 -3.47 30.07
N ARG A 15 -2.52 -4.00 28.84
CA ARG A 15 -3.37 -5.15 28.50
C ARG A 15 -2.62 -6.49 28.55
N GLY A 16 -1.36 -6.48 28.99
CA GLY A 16 -0.54 -7.67 29.19
C GLY A 16 0.34 -8.05 28.00
N TRP A 17 0.29 -7.30 26.90
CA TRP A 17 1.13 -7.60 25.72
C TRP A 17 2.57 -7.16 25.93
N LYS A 18 3.53 -7.86 25.30
CA LYS A 18 4.94 -7.47 25.32
C LYS A 18 5.28 -6.65 24.08
N VAL A 19 5.97 -5.53 24.25
CA VAL A 19 6.39 -4.63 23.15
C VAL A 19 7.88 -4.29 23.31
N PRO A 20 8.79 -5.15 22.82
CA PRO A 20 10.22 -5.09 23.18
C PRO A 20 11.00 -3.94 22.52
N ALA A 21 10.62 -3.52 21.32
CA ALA A 21 11.35 -2.51 20.54
C ALA A 21 10.39 -1.62 19.78
N LEU A 22 10.81 -0.37 19.54
CA LEU A 22 9.98 0.65 18.92
C LEU A 22 10.86 1.50 18.02
N GLU A 23 10.63 1.39 16.71
CA GLU A 23 11.30 2.17 15.68
C GLU A 23 10.43 3.37 15.35
N THR A 24 11.01 4.56 15.30
CA THR A 24 10.28 5.78 14.97
C THR A 24 11.00 6.60 13.91
N ALA A 25 10.21 7.12 12.98
CA ALA A 25 10.59 8.10 11.98
C ALA A 25 9.65 9.32 12.09
N PRO A 26 9.88 10.42 11.36
CA PRO A 26 9.04 11.62 11.46
C PRO A 26 7.54 11.38 11.21
N LEU A 27 7.21 10.46 10.29
CA LEU A 27 5.83 10.18 9.87
C LEU A 27 5.38 8.74 10.08
N SER A 28 6.23 7.88 10.64
CA SER A 28 5.89 6.48 10.90
C SER A 28 6.53 5.96 12.18
N ALA A 29 5.95 4.92 12.74
CA ALA A 29 6.56 4.11 13.77
C ALA A 29 6.19 2.65 13.56
N ARG A 30 7.05 1.74 14.00
CA ARG A 30 6.83 0.30 13.93
C ARG A 30 7.25 -0.35 15.23
N PHE A 31 6.51 -1.36 15.65
CA PHE A 31 6.94 -2.26 16.71
C PHE A 31 6.27 -3.62 16.58
N THR A 32 6.90 -4.64 17.13
CA THR A 32 6.30 -5.97 17.27
C THR A 32 5.63 -6.10 18.62
N VAL A 33 4.43 -6.68 18.63
CA VAL A 33 3.67 -7.02 19.82
C VAL A 33 3.66 -8.53 19.97
N THR A 34 4.01 -9.03 21.15
CA THR A 34 4.01 -10.47 21.44
C THR A 34 2.94 -10.83 22.45
N ASP A 35 2.11 -11.81 22.13
CA ASP A 35 1.22 -12.47 23.09
C ASP A 35 2.06 -13.26 24.11
N PRO A 36 2.04 -12.92 25.40
CA PRO A 36 2.80 -13.68 26.40
C PRO A 36 2.30 -15.11 26.59
N ALA A 37 1.04 -15.41 26.27
CA ALA A 37 0.44 -16.72 26.50
C ALA A 37 0.77 -17.71 25.37
N THR A 38 0.74 -17.25 24.12
CA THR A 38 0.98 -18.09 22.94
C THR A 38 2.37 -17.92 22.33
N GLY A 39 3.04 -16.80 22.63
CA GLY A 39 4.28 -16.39 21.98
C GLY A 39 4.08 -15.86 20.56
N GLN A 40 2.83 -15.71 20.09
CA GLN A 40 2.56 -15.16 18.77
C GLN A 40 3.00 -13.70 18.68
N GLU A 41 3.59 -13.35 17.55
CA GLU A 41 4.06 -12.00 17.26
C GLU A 41 3.19 -11.34 16.19
N CYS A 42 2.94 -10.05 16.34
CA CYS A 42 2.19 -9.23 15.41
C CYS A 42 2.93 -7.89 15.21
N GLU A 43 3.29 -7.57 13.98
CA GLU A 43 3.83 -6.26 13.62
C GLU A 43 2.71 -5.21 13.68
N VAL A 44 2.99 -4.07 14.30
CA VAL A 44 2.12 -2.90 14.34
C VAL A 44 2.82 -1.75 13.65
N ASP A 45 2.28 -1.38 12.50
CA ASP A 45 2.69 -0.21 11.73
C ASP A 45 1.80 0.99 12.06
N ILE A 46 2.44 2.11 12.34
CA ILE A 46 1.78 3.40 12.57
C ILE A 46 2.28 4.35 11.50
N LEU A 47 1.34 4.94 10.78
CA LEU A 47 1.63 5.91 9.74
C LEU A 47 0.78 7.15 9.97
N LYS A 48 1.42 8.33 9.98
CA LYS A 48 0.69 9.60 9.92
C LYS A 48 0.28 9.85 8.49
N GLU A 49 -1.02 9.82 8.21
CA GLU A 49 -1.56 9.90 6.85
C GLU A 49 -2.52 11.08 6.67
N ILE A 50 -2.70 11.52 5.43
CA ILE A 50 -3.71 12.50 5.01
C ILE A 50 -4.98 11.75 4.59
N PHE A 51 -6.11 12.06 5.21
CA PHE A 51 -7.40 11.47 4.84
C PHE A 51 -8.17 12.43 3.94
N TRP A 52 -8.67 11.92 2.82
CA TRP A 52 -9.50 12.69 1.88
C TRP A 52 -11.00 12.45 2.12
N ARG A 53 -11.32 11.45 2.94
CA ARG A 53 -12.68 11.15 3.40
C ARG A 53 -12.75 11.13 4.94
N PRO A 54 -13.95 11.30 5.52
CA PRO A 54 -14.17 11.00 6.93
C PRO A 54 -13.84 9.54 7.26
N VAL A 55 -13.40 9.29 8.50
CA VAL A 55 -13.20 7.92 8.98
C VAL A 55 -14.50 7.12 8.94
N THR A 56 -14.41 5.87 8.50
CA THR A 56 -15.54 4.93 8.44
C THR A 56 -15.58 4.10 9.73
N GLN A 57 -16.77 3.70 10.17
CA GLN A 57 -16.92 2.81 11.33
C GLN A 57 -16.98 1.35 10.88
N SER A 58 -16.20 0.49 11.54
CA SER A 58 -16.25 -0.96 11.40
C SER A 58 -16.61 -1.64 12.73
N PRO A 59 -16.96 -2.94 12.74
CA PRO A 59 -17.12 -3.69 13.99
C PRO A 59 -15.89 -3.69 14.90
N TYR A 60 -14.71 -3.41 14.37
CA TYR A 60 -13.45 -3.34 15.10
C TYR A 60 -13.04 -1.92 15.48
N GLY A 61 -13.86 -0.91 15.18
CA GLY A 61 -13.61 0.50 15.45
C GLY A 61 -13.43 1.35 14.18
N PRO A 62 -12.96 2.60 14.32
CA PRO A 62 -12.72 3.50 13.19
C PRO A 62 -11.66 2.95 12.24
N VAL A 63 -11.94 3.01 10.94
CA VAL A 63 -11.06 2.61 9.85
C VAL A 63 -11.01 3.70 8.79
N LEU A 64 -10.02 3.63 7.89
CA LEU A 64 -9.98 4.49 6.72
C LEU A 64 -11.22 4.26 5.85
N ALA A 65 -11.68 5.32 5.17
CA ALA A 65 -12.59 5.13 4.06
C ALA A 65 -11.91 4.29 2.98
N GLU A 66 -12.71 3.54 2.25
CA GLU A 66 -12.20 2.61 1.24
C GLU A 66 -11.36 3.31 0.17
N GLU A 67 -11.79 4.49 -0.28
CA GLU A 67 -11.05 5.28 -1.27
C GLU A 67 -9.67 5.72 -0.74
N ASP A 68 -9.57 6.02 0.57
CA ASP A 68 -8.30 6.35 1.19
C ASP A 68 -7.40 5.13 1.32
N VAL A 69 -7.95 3.95 1.67
CA VAL A 69 -7.17 2.70 1.67
C VAL A 69 -6.57 2.45 0.29
N ILE A 70 -7.39 2.52 -0.76
CA ILE A 70 -6.96 2.27 -2.13
C ILE A 70 -5.88 3.27 -2.56
N GLY A 71 -6.07 4.57 -2.29
CA GLY A 71 -5.05 5.57 -2.58
C GLY A 71 -3.71 5.27 -1.91
N THR A 72 -3.71 4.85 -0.64
CA THR A 72 -2.45 4.45 0.02
C THR A 72 -1.80 3.21 -0.60
N LYS A 73 -2.61 2.28 -1.14
CA LYS A 73 -2.13 1.06 -1.79
C LYS A 73 -1.59 1.32 -3.18
N VAL A 74 -2.24 2.17 -3.96
CA VAL A 74 -1.72 2.59 -5.27
C VAL A 74 -0.43 3.38 -5.09
N ARG A 75 -0.34 4.26 -4.09
CA ARG A 75 0.93 4.92 -3.74
C ARG A 75 2.02 3.91 -3.41
N ALA A 76 1.71 2.90 -2.60
CA ALA A 76 2.68 1.87 -2.24
C ALA A 76 3.06 0.99 -3.45
N LEU A 77 2.17 0.80 -4.42
CA LEU A 77 2.49 0.09 -5.65
C LEU A 77 3.48 0.89 -6.54
N ALA A 78 3.46 2.22 -6.47
CA ALA A 78 4.39 3.09 -7.19
C ALA A 78 5.76 3.28 -6.50
N ASP A 79 6.00 2.72 -5.31
CA ASP A 79 7.27 2.80 -4.56
C ASP A 79 7.68 1.37 -4.16
N PRO A 80 8.82 0.81 -4.62
CA PRO A 80 9.08 -0.63 -4.78
C PRO A 80 8.04 -1.54 -4.14
N GLY A 81 6.92 -1.72 -4.86
CA GLY A 81 5.70 -2.27 -4.27
C GLY A 81 5.89 -3.71 -3.80
N ALA A 82 5.30 -4.05 -2.66
CA ALA A 82 5.26 -5.44 -2.21
C ALA A 82 4.17 -6.21 -2.99
N PRO A 83 4.28 -7.55 -3.13
CA PRO A 83 3.26 -8.37 -3.80
C PRO A 83 1.82 -8.11 -3.29
N ARG A 84 1.68 -7.80 -2.00
CA ARG A 84 0.40 -7.42 -1.37
C ARG A 84 -0.22 -6.16 -1.96
N ASP A 85 0.59 -5.16 -2.32
CA ASP A 85 0.08 -3.88 -2.81
C ASP A 85 -0.45 -4.07 -4.24
N LEU A 86 0.20 -4.92 -5.04
CA LEU A 86 -0.31 -5.35 -6.35
C LEU A 86 -1.62 -6.14 -6.21
N ILE A 87 -1.73 -7.06 -5.25
CA ILE A 87 -2.98 -7.80 -4.95
C ILE A 87 -4.11 -6.84 -4.58
N ASP A 88 -3.85 -5.91 -3.66
CA ASP A 88 -4.86 -4.97 -3.17
C ASP A 88 -5.37 -4.05 -4.29
N VAL A 89 -4.46 -3.57 -5.16
CA VAL A 89 -4.82 -2.72 -6.29
C VAL A 89 -5.53 -3.51 -7.40
N PHE A 90 -5.14 -4.77 -7.65
CA PHE A 90 -5.87 -5.66 -8.56
C PHE A 90 -7.29 -5.97 -8.06
N ALA A 91 -7.48 -6.11 -6.74
CA ALA A 91 -8.82 -6.26 -6.17
C ALA A 91 -9.65 -4.97 -6.37
N ALA A 92 -9.01 -3.80 -6.22
CA ALA A 92 -9.65 -2.51 -6.44
C ALA A 92 -10.03 -2.27 -7.91
N SER A 93 -9.22 -2.71 -8.88
CA SER A 93 -9.48 -2.48 -10.33
C SER A 93 -10.81 -3.05 -10.83
N ARG A 94 -11.43 -3.96 -10.08
CA ARG A 94 -12.79 -4.49 -10.34
C ARG A 94 -13.89 -3.45 -10.16
N ARG A 95 -13.61 -2.32 -9.50
CA ARG A 95 -14.59 -1.26 -9.18
C ARG A 95 -14.14 0.13 -9.61
N TRP A 96 -12.84 0.38 -9.69
CA TRP A 96 -12.31 1.67 -10.11
C TRP A 96 -11.49 1.53 -11.39
N PRO A 97 -11.68 2.42 -12.38
CA PRO A 97 -10.83 2.45 -13.55
C PRO A 97 -9.41 2.87 -13.18
N ASN A 98 -8.42 2.42 -13.95
CA ASN A 98 -7.00 2.70 -13.71
C ASN A 98 -6.70 4.20 -13.54
N ALA A 99 -7.31 5.07 -14.34
CA ALA A 99 -7.16 6.53 -14.21
C ALA A 99 -7.60 7.07 -12.83
N GLU A 100 -8.64 6.50 -12.21
CA GLU A 100 -9.05 6.88 -10.85
C GLU A 100 -8.11 6.32 -9.78
N LEU A 101 -7.51 5.15 -10.03
CA LEU A 101 -6.47 4.58 -9.17
C LEU A 101 -5.22 5.48 -9.19
N GLU A 102 -4.74 5.90 -10.36
CA GLU A 102 -3.60 6.82 -10.53
C GLU A 102 -3.82 8.12 -9.77
N GLU A 103 -4.99 8.75 -9.94
CA GLU A 103 -5.36 9.98 -9.24
C GLU A 103 -5.41 9.77 -7.71
N SER A 104 -5.95 8.64 -7.25
CA SER A 104 -6.01 8.32 -5.83
C SER A 104 -4.61 8.10 -5.24
N GLY A 105 -3.73 7.39 -5.96
CA GLY A 105 -2.32 7.24 -5.61
C GLY A 105 -1.61 8.58 -5.50
N ARG A 106 -1.77 9.45 -6.50
CA ARG A 106 -1.17 10.79 -6.54
C ARG A 106 -1.62 11.67 -5.37
N ARG A 107 -2.90 11.62 -4.98
CA ARG A 107 -3.40 12.38 -3.81
C ARG A 107 -2.78 11.93 -2.49
N HIS A 108 -2.48 10.64 -2.37
CA HIS A 108 -1.85 10.09 -1.17
C HIS A 108 -0.32 10.19 -1.19
N ALA A 109 0.26 10.41 -2.38
CA ALA A 109 1.69 10.59 -2.55
C ALA A 109 2.18 11.85 -1.84
N ARG A 110 3.11 11.69 -0.91
CA ARG A 110 3.68 12.79 -0.10
C ARG A 110 4.77 13.54 -0.86
N GLY A 111 4.53 13.83 -2.13
CA GLY A 111 5.46 14.55 -3.00
C GLY A 111 5.58 13.94 -4.39
N ARG A 112 6.01 12.68 -4.49
CA ARG A 112 6.30 12.01 -5.77
C ARG A 112 5.41 10.79 -6.00
N PHE A 113 4.85 10.73 -7.21
CA PHE A 113 4.10 9.61 -7.78
C PHE A 113 4.27 9.73 -9.28
N GLU A 114 5.30 9.08 -9.79
CA GLU A 114 5.66 9.14 -11.20
C GLU A 114 5.02 7.96 -11.93
N HIS A 115 4.48 8.20 -13.12
CA HIS A 115 3.85 7.15 -13.91
C HIS A 115 4.88 6.12 -14.38
N GLU A 116 6.14 6.54 -14.54
CA GLU A 116 7.29 5.69 -14.86
C GLU A 116 7.58 4.68 -13.74
N ASP A 117 7.55 5.11 -12.48
CA ASP A 117 7.77 4.21 -11.34
C ASP A 117 6.62 3.19 -11.23
N LEU A 118 5.37 3.66 -11.41
CA LEU A 118 4.20 2.77 -11.45
C LEU A 118 4.29 1.77 -12.61
N GLN A 119 4.64 2.24 -13.81
CA GLN A 119 4.80 1.40 -15.01
C GLN A 119 5.87 0.33 -14.77
N ALA A 120 7.03 0.72 -14.25
CA ALA A 120 8.13 -0.19 -13.97
C ALA A 120 7.74 -1.27 -12.94
N ASN A 121 7.04 -0.89 -11.88
CA ASN A 121 6.58 -1.82 -10.85
C ASN A 121 5.48 -2.77 -11.36
N LEU A 122 4.59 -2.30 -12.23
CA LEU A 122 3.57 -3.14 -12.88
C LEU A 122 4.21 -4.14 -13.83
N THR A 123 5.16 -3.73 -14.66
CA THR A 123 5.97 -4.66 -15.49
C THR A 123 6.76 -5.63 -14.60
N GLY A 124 7.25 -5.16 -13.46
CA GLY A 124 7.96 -5.94 -12.45
C GLY A 124 7.15 -7.12 -11.88
N ALA A 125 5.81 -7.08 -11.97
CA ALA A 125 4.94 -8.17 -11.53
C ALA A 125 5.29 -9.51 -12.20
N GLU A 126 5.80 -9.49 -13.43
CA GLU A 126 6.23 -10.69 -14.15
C GLU A 126 7.32 -11.47 -13.39
N TRP A 127 8.17 -10.77 -12.64
CA TRP A 127 9.33 -11.35 -11.96
C TRP A 127 9.08 -11.70 -10.49
N THR A 128 7.88 -11.44 -9.98
CA THR A 128 7.50 -11.85 -8.61
C THR A 128 7.18 -13.33 -8.60
N ASP A 129 7.72 -14.10 -7.65
CA ASP A 129 7.45 -15.54 -7.52
C ASP A 129 5.96 -15.81 -7.21
N ASP A 130 5.39 -16.87 -7.79
CA ASP A 130 3.99 -17.24 -7.56
C ASP A 130 3.73 -17.58 -6.08
N GLU A 131 4.72 -18.14 -5.38
CA GLU A 131 4.68 -18.40 -3.94
C GLU A 131 4.44 -17.12 -3.13
N ALA A 132 4.93 -15.97 -3.60
CA ALA A 132 4.73 -14.69 -2.93
C ALA A 132 3.26 -14.25 -2.98
N PHE A 133 2.53 -14.58 -4.06
CA PHE A 133 1.08 -14.35 -4.16
C PHE A 133 0.27 -15.45 -3.47
N ALA A 134 0.69 -16.70 -3.60
CA ALA A 134 0.04 -17.85 -2.96
C ALA A 134 0.08 -17.77 -1.42
N ALA A 135 1.10 -17.12 -0.84
CA ALA A 135 1.16 -16.80 0.59
C ALA A 135 -0.02 -15.94 1.08
N TYR A 136 -0.67 -15.19 0.17
CA TYR A 136 -1.89 -14.42 0.44
C TYR A 136 -3.17 -15.16 0.03
N GLY A 137 -3.07 -16.42 -0.39
CA GLY A 137 -4.21 -17.27 -0.74
C GLY A 137 -4.73 -17.14 -2.17
N LEU A 138 -3.95 -16.53 -3.08
CA LEU A 138 -4.28 -16.51 -4.50
C LEU A 138 -3.99 -17.89 -5.12
N ASP A 139 -4.89 -18.33 -6.01
CA ASP A 139 -4.68 -19.50 -6.86
C ASP A 139 -4.02 -19.12 -8.20
N ASP A 140 -3.50 -20.12 -8.93
CA ASP A 140 -2.80 -19.92 -10.21
C ASP A 140 -3.63 -19.15 -11.24
N THR A 141 -4.95 -19.33 -11.22
CA THR A 141 -5.87 -18.62 -12.12
C THR A 141 -5.93 -17.14 -11.77
N THR A 142 -6.03 -16.81 -10.49
CA THR A 142 -6.05 -15.43 -10.01
C THR A 142 -4.69 -14.76 -10.21
N ILE A 143 -3.59 -15.47 -10.00
CA ILE A 143 -2.22 -14.97 -10.27
C ILE A 143 -2.07 -14.62 -11.75
N THR A 144 -2.50 -15.52 -12.64
CA THR A 144 -2.47 -15.27 -14.09
C THR A 144 -3.28 -14.03 -14.47
N ALA A 145 -4.51 -13.90 -13.95
CA ALA A 145 -5.36 -12.74 -14.21
C ALA A 145 -4.75 -11.43 -13.69
N LEU A 146 -4.13 -11.47 -12.52
CA LEU A 146 -3.42 -10.33 -11.92
C LEU A 146 -2.24 -9.89 -12.81
N ARG A 147 -1.44 -10.83 -13.33
CA ARG A 147 -0.30 -10.53 -14.22
C ARG A 147 -0.75 -9.93 -15.56
N VAL A 148 -1.82 -10.48 -16.15
CA VAL A 148 -2.40 -9.93 -17.39
C VAL A 148 -2.87 -8.49 -17.16
N TRP A 149 -3.63 -8.25 -16.09
CA TRP A 149 -4.08 -6.90 -15.74
C TRP A 149 -2.92 -5.93 -15.49
N ALA A 150 -1.87 -6.37 -14.79
CA ALA A 150 -0.71 -5.52 -14.52
C ALA A 150 0.01 -5.13 -15.82
N LEU A 151 0.19 -6.08 -16.74
CA LEU A 151 0.81 -5.84 -18.04
C LEU A 151 -0.03 -4.91 -18.92
N GLU A 152 -1.34 -5.14 -19.01
CA GLU A 152 -2.25 -4.28 -19.78
C GLU A 152 -2.20 -2.83 -19.30
N TRP A 153 -2.14 -2.61 -17.98
CA TRP A 153 -2.00 -1.26 -17.43
C TRP A 153 -0.61 -0.67 -17.68
N ALA A 154 0.45 -1.47 -17.54
CA ALA A 154 1.82 -1.03 -17.84
C ALA A 154 1.98 -0.61 -19.31
N ASP A 155 1.36 -1.33 -20.25
CA ASP A 155 1.39 -1.01 -21.68
C ASP A 155 0.62 0.28 -22.01
N ASP A 156 -0.51 0.50 -21.35
CA ASP A 156 -1.26 1.77 -21.44
C ASP A 156 -0.44 2.96 -20.93
N LEU A 157 0.20 2.81 -19.77
CA LEU A 157 1.11 3.81 -19.22
C LEU A 157 2.29 4.07 -20.16
N ALA A 158 2.93 3.02 -20.68
CA ALA A 158 4.05 3.15 -21.61
C ALA A 158 3.65 3.89 -22.90
N THR A 159 2.45 3.62 -23.42
CA THR A 159 1.92 4.33 -24.59
C THR A 159 1.74 5.82 -24.30
N ARG A 160 1.11 6.16 -23.16
CA ARG A 160 0.92 7.55 -22.74
C ARG A 160 2.25 8.29 -22.50
N LEU A 161 3.22 7.64 -21.85
CA LEU A 161 4.55 8.19 -21.61
C LEU A 161 5.33 8.48 -22.90
N LEU A 162 5.10 7.71 -23.98
CA LEU A 162 5.68 7.99 -25.30
C LEU A 162 4.98 9.14 -26.04
N GLU A 163 3.70 9.36 -25.75
CA GLU A 163 2.88 10.43 -26.34
C GLU A 163 3.01 11.76 -25.60
N GLU A 164 3.49 11.76 -24.36
CA GLU A 164 3.84 12.96 -23.62
C GLU A 164 5.01 13.65 -24.34
N PRO A 165 4.80 14.85 -24.93
CA PRO A 165 5.91 15.58 -25.53
C PRO A 165 6.91 15.93 -24.42
N ASP A 166 8.21 15.75 -24.67
CA ASP A 166 9.26 16.45 -23.94
C ASP A 166 8.86 17.94 -23.95
N ASP A 167 8.31 18.45 -22.85
CA ASP A 167 8.07 19.89 -22.72
C ASP A 167 9.46 20.54 -22.67
N PRO A 168 9.93 21.19 -23.75
CA PRO A 168 11.20 21.84 -23.74
C PRO A 168 11.00 23.12 -22.93
N ASP A 169 11.25 23.02 -21.63
CA ASP A 169 11.56 24.08 -20.67
C ASP A 169 11.26 25.51 -21.18
N ILE A 170 10.08 26.03 -20.82
CA ILE A 170 9.82 27.47 -20.86
C ILE A 170 10.48 28.08 -19.62
N GLY A 171 11.64 28.71 -19.80
CA GLY A 171 12.27 29.56 -18.78
C GLY A 171 13.65 30.09 -19.11
#